data_AF-A0A4R5QH72-F1
#
_entry.id   AF-A0A4R5QH72-F1
#
_cell.length_a   1.000
_cell.length_b   1.000
_cell.length_c   1.000
_cell.angle_alpha   90.00
_cell.angle_beta   90.00
_cell.angle_gamma   90.00
#
_symmetry.space_group_name_H-M   'P 1'
#
loop_
_entity.id
_entity.type
_entity.pdbx_description
1 polymer ?
#
loop_
_entity_poly.entity_id
_entity_poly.type
_entity_poly.pdbx_seq_one_letter_code
_entity_poly.pdbx_strand_id
1 'polypeptide(L)'
;MLHFPVFLDLKGRVALVLGTGEVAERKAAILRQAGAEIRFAATFAPALLDGCAIAIGADAADPDLLALAEACRARGIPVNVVDKPALCTALMPAIIDREPMTIAISTGGAAPVLARQVRQRIEAVLPMGLGRVAALADRFKSAVRRRLPDLVARRRFLDAALSGPAADLAMAGREAEAEAAFARALEGADAAPPGIVHLVGAGPGAGDLLTLRALRLLGEADVIVHDRLGTEEVLELARRDAERIFVGKARANHCMKQEEINALLVRLARAGKRVVRLKGGDPLVFGRGGEEAEALAAAGIPCEVVPGVTAALACAAGAGIPLTHRDAARAVTFVTGHRRDGSVDVSGLVRPGQTLAIYMGLTMLREIRDGLVAQGLSPATPAAVVERGGTARQRVLRGTLETIAAEAPAWVQGGPALLLVGEAVGRGSAGWAQPALAA
;
A
#
# COMPACT_ATOMS: atom_id res chain seq x y z
N MET A 1 0.41 19.67 -3.61
CA MET A 1 0.71 19.61 -2.16
C MET A 1 0.74 21.05 -1.66
N LEU A 2 -0.05 21.41 -0.65
CA LEU A 2 -0.19 22.80 -0.18
C LEU A 2 0.89 23.24 0.81
N HIS A 3 1.46 22.30 1.58
CA HIS A 3 2.51 22.55 2.57
C HIS A 3 3.56 21.43 2.48
N PHE A 4 4.84 21.77 2.67
CA PHE A 4 5.93 20.80 2.69
C PHE A 4 6.33 20.50 4.15
N PRO A 5 6.22 19.25 4.64
CA PRO A 5 6.54 18.90 6.01
C PRO A 5 8.05 18.85 6.23
N VAL A 6 8.53 19.58 7.24
CA VAL A 6 9.94 19.58 7.67
C VAL A 6 10.02 19.55 9.19
N PHE A 7 11.09 18.95 9.72
CA PHE A 7 11.46 19.05 11.13
C PHE A 7 12.54 20.12 11.26
N LEU A 8 12.32 21.11 12.13
CA LEU A 8 13.24 22.22 12.36
C LEU A 8 14.11 21.93 13.58
N ASP A 9 15.43 22.02 13.43
CA ASP A 9 16.35 22.03 14.57
C ASP A 9 16.28 23.39 15.28
N LEU A 10 15.81 23.36 16.52
CA LEU A 10 15.60 24.52 17.38
C LEU A 10 16.56 24.58 18.56
N LYS A 11 17.48 23.61 18.70
CA LYS A 11 18.37 23.53 19.85
C LYS A 11 19.24 24.79 19.98
N GLY A 12 19.05 25.54 21.05
CA GLY A 12 19.77 26.80 21.33
C GLY A 12 19.40 27.95 20.38
N ARG A 13 18.31 27.83 19.61
CA ARG A 13 17.81 28.89 18.72
C ARG A 13 16.67 29.65 19.36
N VAL A 14 16.57 30.94 19.07
CA VAL A 14 15.52 31.78 19.64
C VAL A 14 14.20 31.58 18.88
N ALA A 15 13.11 31.37 19.61
CA ALA A 15 11.76 31.40 19.10
C ALA A 15 10.98 32.55 19.76
N LEU A 16 10.38 33.41 18.94
CA LEU A 16 9.51 34.48 19.43
C LEU A 16 8.11 33.92 19.71
N VAL A 17 7.58 34.19 20.90
CA VAL A 17 6.18 33.96 21.24
C VAL A 17 5.56 35.30 21.62
N LEU A 18 4.68 35.79 20.75
CA LEU A 18 3.97 37.05 20.92
C LEU A 18 2.59 36.79 21.53
N GLY A 19 2.40 37.30 22.74
CA GLY A 19 1.21 37.23 23.58
C GLY A 19 1.47 36.57 24.94
N THR A 20 0.52 36.73 25.87
CA THR A 20 0.72 36.44 27.31
C THR A 20 -0.32 35.50 27.90
N GLY A 21 -1.18 34.91 27.07
CA GLY A 21 -2.22 33.98 27.51
C GLY A 21 -1.77 32.51 27.58
N GLU A 22 -2.73 31.66 27.92
CA GLU A 22 -2.53 30.22 28.06
C GLU A 22 -2.12 29.55 26.73
N VAL A 23 -2.60 30.04 25.59
CA VAL A 23 -2.27 29.49 24.29
C VAL A 23 -0.82 29.79 23.95
N ALA A 24 -0.36 31.02 24.23
CA ALA A 24 1.04 31.41 24.07
C ALA A 24 1.98 30.51 24.89
N GLU A 25 1.69 30.29 26.17
CA GLU A 25 2.51 29.41 27.03
C GLU A 25 2.50 27.95 26.55
N ARG A 26 1.35 27.43 26.13
CA ARG A 26 1.27 26.08 25.57
C ARG A 26 2.14 25.91 24.32
N LYS A 27 2.22 26.93 23.46
CA LYS A 27 3.09 26.90 22.26
C LYS A 27 4.56 27.04 22.64
N ALA A 28 4.87 27.89 23.61
CA ALA A 28 6.22 28.01 24.14
C ALA A 28 6.73 26.70 24.75
N ALA A 29 5.90 25.97 25.50
CA ALA A 29 6.27 24.68 26.09
C ALA A 29 6.73 23.66 25.03
N ILE A 30 6.02 23.55 23.90
CA ILE A 30 6.39 22.66 22.79
C ILE A 30 7.74 23.08 22.18
N LEU A 31 7.95 24.38 21.98
CA LEU A 31 9.21 24.91 21.43
C LEU A 31 10.39 24.70 22.40
N ARG A 32 10.18 24.86 23.72
CA ARG A 32 11.17 24.55 24.76
C ARG A 32 11.54 23.08 24.76
N GLN A 33 10.57 22.17 24.60
CA GLN A 33 10.82 20.74 24.50
C GLN A 33 11.71 20.40 23.28
N ALA A 34 11.59 21.15 22.18
CA ALA A 34 12.47 21.07 21.02
C ALA A 34 13.83 21.78 21.21
N GLY A 35 14.11 22.32 22.40
CA GLY A 35 15.37 22.98 22.75
C GLY A 35 15.47 24.46 22.39
N ALA A 36 14.36 25.11 22.03
CA ALA A 36 14.34 26.54 21.71
C ALA A 36 14.47 27.43 22.95
N GLU A 37 15.17 28.55 22.80
CA GLU A 37 15.14 29.66 23.76
C GLU A 37 13.93 30.54 23.46
N ILE A 38 13.02 30.70 24.43
CA ILE A 38 11.78 31.45 24.19
C ILE A 38 11.95 32.92 24.53
N ARG A 39 11.66 33.77 23.55
CA ARG A 39 11.51 35.21 23.73
C ARG A 39 10.02 35.53 23.78
N PHE A 40 9.50 35.95 24.94
CA PHE A 40 8.13 36.43 25.07
C PHE A 40 8.04 37.93 24.84
N ALA A 41 6.93 38.37 24.24
CA ALA A 41 6.55 39.77 24.16
C ALA A 41 5.04 39.91 24.20
N ALA A 42 4.51 40.96 24.83
CA ALA A 42 3.08 41.26 24.81
C ALA A 42 2.67 42.04 23.55
N THR A 43 3.55 42.91 23.06
CA THR A 43 3.35 43.76 21.88
C THR A 43 4.48 43.56 20.87
N PHE A 44 4.18 43.78 19.59
CA PHE A 44 5.14 43.50 18.53
C PHE A 44 6.07 44.69 18.27
N ALA A 45 7.36 44.39 18.12
CA ALA A 45 8.35 45.31 17.60
C ALA A 45 9.27 44.56 16.63
N PRO A 46 9.64 45.11 15.46
CA PRO A 46 10.44 44.40 14.46
C PRO A 46 11.78 43.84 14.97
N ALA A 47 12.44 44.53 15.91
CA ALA A 47 13.70 44.08 16.52
C ALA A 47 13.55 42.76 17.31
N LEU A 48 12.34 42.40 17.74
CA LEU A 48 12.07 41.14 18.44
C LEU A 48 12.27 39.91 17.55
N LEU A 49 12.32 40.07 16.22
CA LEU A 49 12.58 38.98 15.28
C LEU A 49 14.08 38.76 15.03
N ASP A 50 14.96 39.59 15.60
CA ASP A 50 16.38 39.48 15.34
C ASP A 50 16.94 38.19 15.97
N GLY A 51 17.54 37.35 15.12
CA GLY A 51 18.04 36.03 15.47
C GLY A 51 16.96 34.94 15.65
N CYS A 52 15.69 35.24 15.37
CA CYS A 52 14.61 34.26 15.55
C CYS A 52 14.58 33.22 14.44
N ALA A 53 14.46 31.95 14.83
CA ALA A 53 14.29 30.82 13.93
C ALA A 53 12.83 30.59 13.53
N ILE A 54 11.89 30.97 14.40
CA ILE A 54 10.45 30.83 14.21
C ILE A 54 9.73 31.86 15.10
N ALA A 55 8.53 32.27 14.70
CA ALA A 55 7.65 33.11 15.50
C ALA A 55 6.26 32.49 15.66
N ILE A 56 5.67 32.63 16.85
CA ILE A 56 4.31 32.25 17.17
C ILE A 56 3.54 33.48 17.64
N GLY A 57 2.37 33.73 17.08
CA GLY A 57 1.43 34.72 17.59
C GLY A 57 0.20 34.03 18.20
N ALA A 58 -0.07 34.27 19.48
CA ALA A 58 -1.23 33.72 20.20
C ALA A 58 -1.58 34.64 21.36
N ASP A 59 -2.86 34.90 21.64
CA ASP A 59 -3.26 35.75 22.78
C ASP A 59 -2.65 37.17 22.75
N ALA A 60 -2.54 37.76 21.57
CA ALA A 60 -2.07 39.14 21.36
C ALA A 60 -3.09 39.91 20.50
N ALA A 61 -2.98 41.25 20.51
CA ALA A 61 -3.90 42.10 19.76
C ALA A 61 -3.76 41.91 18.23
N ASP A 62 -4.87 42.01 17.52
CA ASP A 62 -4.93 41.84 16.06
C ASP A 62 -3.91 42.67 15.27
N PRO A 63 -3.69 43.97 15.59
CA PRO A 63 -2.67 44.77 14.93
C PRO A 63 -1.26 44.22 15.13
N ASP A 64 -0.92 43.75 16.32
CA ASP A 64 0.39 43.16 16.62
C ASP A 64 0.59 41.84 15.88
N LEU A 65 -0.45 41.00 15.79
CA LEU A 65 -0.42 39.73 15.05
C LEU A 65 -0.25 39.94 13.54
N LEU A 66 -0.90 40.96 12.97
CA LEU A 66 -0.74 41.35 11.56
C LEU A 66 0.68 41.85 11.29
N ALA A 67 1.19 42.76 12.12
CA ALA A 67 2.53 43.31 11.99
C ALA A 67 3.61 42.22 12.14
N LEU A 68 3.43 41.28 13.08
CA LEU A 68 4.29 40.11 13.23
C LEU A 68 4.33 39.28 11.94
N ALA A 69 3.17 38.97 11.37
CA ALA A 69 3.08 38.14 10.17
C ALA A 69 3.73 38.79 8.95
N GLU A 70 3.51 40.08 8.73
CA GLU A 70 4.13 40.86 7.65
C GLU A 70 5.66 40.92 7.80
N ALA A 71 6.15 41.24 9.00
CA ALA A 71 7.58 41.31 9.28
C ALA A 71 8.28 39.95 9.13
N CYS A 72 7.63 38.86 9.56
CA CYS A 72 8.14 37.51 9.38
C CYS A 72 8.25 37.14 7.89
N ARG A 73 7.23 37.46 7.08
CA ARG A 73 7.26 37.24 5.62
C ARG A 73 8.39 38.01 4.95
N ALA A 74 8.57 39.28 5.31
CA ALA A 74 9.64 40.12 4.75
C ALA A 74 11.04 39.57 5.08
N ARG A 75 11.19 38.87 6.20
CA ARG A 75 12.48 38.31 6.68
C ARG A 75 12.66 36.82 6.39
N GLY A 76 11.67 36.16 5.77
CA GLY A 76 11.68 34.71 5.54
C GLY A 76 11.63 33.88 6.82
N ILE A 77 11.13 34.44 7.93
CA ILE A 77 11.00 33.73 9.20
C ILE A 77 9.66 32.96 9.19
N PRO A 78 9.67 31.64 9.46
CA PRO A 78 8.43 30.88 9.62
C PRO A 78 7.57 31.44 10.76
N VAL A 79 6.29 31.71 10.48
CA VAL A 79 5.33 32.24 11.46
C VAL A 79 4.06 31.41 11.53
N ASN A 80 3.60 31.13 12.74
CA ASN A 80 2.29 30.55 13.00
C ASN A 80 1.47 31.50 13.88
N VAL A 81 0.35 31.98 13.37
CA VAL A 81 -0.62 32.76 14.15
C VAL A 81 -1.81 31.87 14.48
N VAL A 82 -2.05 31.65 15.77
CA VAL A 82 -3.12 30.76 16.23
C VAL A 82 -4.47 31.32 15.80
N ASP A 83 -5.35 30.42 15.34
CA ASP A 83 -6.69 30.71 14.82
C ASP A 83 -6.78 31.68 13.63
N LYS A 84 -5.64 32.05 13.02
CA LYS A 84 -5.57 32.92 11.83
C LYS A 84 -4.73 32.32 10.70
N PRO A 85 -5.22 31.27 10.01
CA PRO A 85 -4.46 30.58 8.96
C PRO A 85 -3.93 31.50 7.85
N ALA A 86 -4.66 32.57 7.50
CA ALA A 86 -4.26 33.54 6.49
C ALA A 86 -2.98 34.32 6.86
N LEU A 87 -2.59 34.33 8.13
CA LEU A 87 -1.39 35.00 8.62
C LEU A 87 -0.18 34.06 8.76
N CYS A 88 -0.39 32.76 8.59
CA CYS A 88 0.65 31.75 8.77
C CYS A 88 1.52 31.57 7.52
N THR A 89 2.81 31.35 7.71
CA THR A 89 3.72 30.74 6.72
C THR A 89 4.20 29.35 7.15
N ALA A 90 3.94 28.98 8.41
CA ALA A 90 4.17 27.66 8.97
C ALA A 90 2.96 27.20 9.80
N LEU A 91 2.74 25.89 9.82
CA LEU A 91 1.69 25.25 10.59
C LEU A 91 2.28 24.43 11.72
N MET A 92 1.65 24.46 12.90
CA MET A 92 1.99 23.56 14.00
C MET A 92 1.14 22.28 13.89
N PRO A 93 1.74 21.11 13.57
CA PRO A 93 1.01 19.86 13.40
C PRO A 93 0.60 19.26 14.76
N ALA A 94 -0.26 18.24 14.71
CA ALA A 94 -0.40 17.29 15.80
C ALA A 94 0.86 16.41 15.86
N ILE A 95 1.54 16.38 17.01
CA ILE A 95 2.82 15.69 17.19
C ILE A 95 2.64 14.46 18.09
N ILE A 96 3.26 13.35 17.70
CA ILE A 96 3.52 12.20 18.57
C ILE A 96 5.03 12.13 18.77
N ASP A 97 5.43 12.16 20.03
CA ASP A 97 6.84 12.11 20.42
C ASP A 97 7.18 10.77 21.07
N ARG A 98 8.19 10.10 20.51
CA ARG A 98 8.80 8.84 20.96
C ARG A 98 10.31 8.95 20.72
N GLU A 99 10.93 10.02 21.22
CA GLU A 99 12.33 10.38 21.01
C GLU A 99 13.28 9.17 20.84
N PRO A 100 14.09 9.12 19.75
CA PRO A 100 14.26 10.13 18.70
C PRO A 100 13.22 10.07 17.57
N MET A 101 12.20 9.23 17.67
CA MET A 101 11.18 9.10 16.63
C MET A 101 10.02 10.08 16.85
N THR A 102 9.75 10.92 15.85
CA THR A 102 8.67 11.93 15.89
C THR A 102 7.74 11.75 14.69
N ILE A 103 6.43 11.84 14.93
CA ILE A 103 5.40 11.83 13.88
C ILE A 103 4.63 13.15 13.90
N ALA A 104 4.52 13.80 12.74
CA ALA A 104 3.76 15.03 12.56
C ALA A 104 2.54 14.79 11.64
N ILE A 105 1.35 15.19 12.11
CA ILE A 105 0.08 14.99 11.42
C ILE A 105 -0.57 16.35 11.19
N SER A 106 -0.90 16.68 9.94
CA SER A 106 -1.53 17.95 9.58
C SER A 106 -2.60 17.75 8.51
N THR A 107 -3.69 18.52 8.64
CA THR A 107 -4.74 18.65 7.61
C THR A 107 -4.62 19.98 6.86
N GLY A 108 -3.48 20.66 6.92
CA GLY A 108 -3.31 22.00 6.33
C GLY A 108 -4.22 23.07 6.96
N GLY A 109 -4.64 22.86 8.21
CA GLY A 109 -5.60 23.74 8.91
C GLY A 109 -7.09 23.43 8.67
N ALA A 110 -7.45 22.58 7.71
CA ALA A 110 -8.85 22.34 7.33
C ALA A 110 -9.69 21.58 8.38
N ALA A 111 -9.11 20.63 9.10
CA ALA A 111 -9.82 19.78 10.05
C ALA A 111 -8.95 19.40 11.27
N PRO A 112 -8.74 20.32 12.23
CA PRO A 112 -7.93 20.06 13.43
C PRO A 112 -8.41 18.86 14.25
N VAL A 113 -9.73 18.63 14.31
CA VAL A 113 -10.32 17.48 15.00
C VAL A 113 -9.92 16.16 14.36
N LEU A 114 -9.88 16.08 13.03
CA LEU A 114 -9.44 14.89 12.29
C LEU A 114 -7.95 14.62 12.56
N ALA A 115 -7.10 15.65 12.53
CA ALA A 115 -5.67 15.51 12.85
C ALA A 115 -5.46 14.92 14.25
N ARG A 116 -6.27 15.36 15.24
CA ARG A 116 -6.26 14.84 16.60
C ARG A 116 -6.72 13.37 16.68
N GLN A 117 -7.77 13.00 15.97
CA GLN A 117 -8.26 11.61 15.95
C GLN A 117 -7.24 10.66 15.31
N VAL A 118 -6.62 11.07 14.20
CA VAL A 118 -5.53 10.30 13.56
C VAL A 118 -4.34 10.17 14.50
N ARG A 119 -3.95 11.25 15.19
CA ARG A 119 -2.91 11.23 16.23
C ARG A 119 -3.20 10.18 17.30
N GLN A 120 -4.41 10.17 17.85
CA GLN A 120 -4.81 9.21 18.88
C GLN A 120 -4.75 7.76 18.39
N ARG A 121 -5.19 7.49 17.16
CA ARG A 121 -5.13 6.13 16.57
C ARG A 121 -3.69 5.66 16.38
N ILE A 122 -2.82 6.51 15.85
CA ILE A 122 -1.40 6.18 15.67
C ILE A 122 -0.73 5.98 17.04
N GLU A 123 -1.00 6.87 17.99
CA GLU A 123 -0.44 6.81 19.34
C GLU A 123 -0.82 5.51 20.08
N ALA A 124 -2.02 4.98 19.83
CA ALA A 124 -2.50 3.72 20.41
C ALA A 124 -1.76 2.47 19.89
N VAL A 125 -1.24 2.51 18.66
CA VAL A 125 -0.51 1.36 18.06
C VAL A 125 1.00 1.52 18.13
N LEU A 126 1.50 2.72 18.43
CA LEU A 126 2.92 3.05 18.41
C LEU A 126 3.60 2.63 19.73
N PRO A 127 4.48 1.62 19.72
CA PRO A 127 5.08 1.12 20.96
C PRO A 127 5.93 2.17 21.68
N MET A 128 5.81 2.25 23.01
CA MET A 128 6.52 3.26 23.83
C MET A 128 8.05 3.16 23.74
N GLY A 129 8.60 1.94 23.68
CA GLY A 129 10.04 1.69 23.62
C GLY A 129 10.69 1.93 22.25
N LEU A 130 9.95 2.38 21.23
CA LEU A 130 10.46 2.46 19.86
C LEU A 130 11.63 3.46 19.73
N GLY A 131 11.66 4.46 20.60
CA GLY A 131 12.81 5.37 20.76
C GLY A 131 14.11 4.64 21.12
N ARG A 132 14.04 3.61 21.97
CA ARG A 132 15.21 2.79 22.37
C ARG A 132 15.72 1.94 21.21
N VAL A 133 14.83 1.44 20.36
CA VAL A 133 15.20 0.70 19.15
C VAL A 133 15.94 1.62 18.17
N ALA A 134 15.45 2.85 17.98
CA ALA A 134 16.12 3.84 17.14
C ALA A 134 17.49 4.24 17.70
N ALA A 135 17.61 4.43 19.03
CA ALA A 135 18.87 4.70 19.69
C ALA A 135 19.88 3.53 19.53
N LEU A 136 19.41 2.28 19.63
CA LEU A 136 20.23 1.10 19.36
C LEU A 136 20.75 1.10 17.92
N ALA A 137 19.89 1.39 16.94
CA ALA A 137 20.26 1.46 15.53
C ALA A 137 21.36 2.51 15.27
N ASP A 138 21.25 3.69 15.90
CA ASP A 138 22.22 4.77 15.73
C ASP A 138 23.59 4.41 16.32
N ARG A 139 23.63 3.77 17.51
CA ARG A 139 24.89 3.29 18.12
C ARG A 139 25.65 2.32 17.21
N PHE A 140 24.94 1.42 16.54
CA PHE A 140 25.56 0.43 15.65
C PHE A 140 25.78 0.92 14.21
N LYS A 141 25.29 2.12 13.84
CA LYS A 141 25.31 2.64 12.46
C LYS A 141 26.68 2.57 11.79
N SER A 142 27.75 2.95 12.50
CA SER A 142 29.12 2.90 11.98
C SER A 142 29.64 1.47 11.81
N ALA A 143 29.38 0.60 12.80
CA ALA A 143 29.77 -0.81 12.75
C ALA A 143 29.07 -1.55 11.60
N VAL A 144 27.77 -1.32 11.42
CA VAL A 144 26.96 -1.87 10.33
C VAL A 144 27.49 -1.42 8.98
N ARG A 145 27.75 -0.11 8.79
CA ARG A 145 28.30 0.41 7.52
C ARG A 145 29.66 -0.19 7.16
N ARG A 146 30.52 -0.44 8.15
CA ARG A 146 31.83 -1.05 7.95
C ARG A 146 31.74 -2.53 7.59
N ARG A 147 30.86 -3.28 8.26
CA ARG A 147 30.69 -4.73 8.05
C ARG A 147 29.89 -5.06 6.77
N LEU A 148 28.89 -4.23 6.47
CA LEU A 148 27.95 -4.39 5.35
C LEU A 148 28.03 -3.14 4.45
N PRO A 149 29.05 -3.07 3.57
CA PRO A 149 29.22 -1.93 2.67
C PRO A 149 28.11 -1.88 1.60
N ASP A 150 27.65 -3.05 1.15
CA ASP A 150 26.54 -3.18 0.21
C ASP A 150 25.22 -2.63 0.80
N LEU A 151 24.49 -1.86 -0.02
CA LEU A 151 23.27 -1.18 0.43
C LEU A 151 22.14 -2.17 0.72
N VAL A 152 22.01 -3.22 -0.08
CA VAL A 152 20.92 -4.20 0.02
C VAL A 152 21.14 -5.10 1.24
N ALA A 153 22.34 -5.65 1.40
CA ALA A 153 22.72 -6.45 2.56
C ALA A 153 22.55 -5.66 3.87
N ARG A 154 23.01 -4.39 3.88
CA ARG A 154 22.85 -3.51 5.04
C ARG A 154 21.39 -3.27 5.40
N ARG A 155 20.55 -2.97 4.40
CA ARG A 155 19.11 -2.75 4.62
C ARG A 155 18.43 -3.99 5.16
N ARG A 156 18.66 -5.15 4.53
CA ARG A 156 18.13 -6.45 4.96
C ARG A 156 18.49 -6.77 6.40
N PHE A 157 19.75 -6.53 6.78
CA PHE A 157 20.20 -6.70 8.15
C PHE A 157 19.45 -5.77 9.11
N LEU A 158 19.36 -4.47 8.78
CA LEU A 158 18.67 -3.49 9.63
C LEU A 158 17.17 -3.82 9.78
N ASP A 159 16.46 -4.15 8.70
CA ASP A 159 15.04 -4.53 8.76
C ASP A 159 14.83 -5.71 9.73
N ALA A 160 15.67 -6.74 9.62
CA ALA A 160 15.60 -7.93 10.45
C ALA A 160 16.00 -7.65 11.92
N ALA A 161 17.06 -6.88 12.14
CA ALA A 161 17.55 -6.57 13.47
C ALA A 161 16.60 -5.64 14.24
N LEU A 162 15.99 -4.67 13.56
CA LEU A 162 15.07 -3.69 14.14
C LEU A 162 13.62 -4.18 14.28
N SER A 163 13.33 -5.39 13.78
CA SER A 163 12.04 -6.08 13.95
C SER A 163 12.17 -7.44 14.64
N GLY A 164 13.36 -7.74 15.18
CA GLY A 164 13.70 -9.04 15.76
C GLY A 164 14.08 -8.97 17.24
N PRO A 165 14.77 -9.99 17.78
CA PRO A 165 15.04 -10.11 19.20
C PRO A 165 15.78 -8.91 19.83
N ALA A 166 16.69 -8.28 19.07
CA ALA A 166 17.40 -7.09 19.55
C ALA A 166 16.44 -5.90 19.75
N ALA A 167 15.48 -5.73 18.84
CA ALA A 167 14.44 -4.72 18.97
C ALA A 167 13.51 -5.02 20.14
N ASP A 168 13.06 -6.27 20.31
CA ASP A 168 12.20 -6.66 21.43
C ASP A 168 12.85 -6.40 22.79
N LEU A 169 14.15 -6.70 22.92
CA LEU A 169 14.93 -6.41 24.13
C LEU A 169 15.09 -4.90 24.38
N ALA A 170 15.37 -4.13 23.32
CA ALA A 170 15.45 -2.67 23.42
C ALA A 170 14.10 -2.06 23.82
N MET A 171 13.01 -2.53 23.22
CA MET A 171 11.63 -2.17 23.56
C MET A 171 11.34 -2.41 25.05
N ALA A 172 11.77 -3.57 25.57
CA ALA A 172 11.63 -3.94 26.98
C ALA A 172 12.58 -3.17 27.92
N GLY A 173 13.50 -2.35 27.41
CA GLY A 173 14.47 -1.59 28.22
C GLY A 173 15.67 -2.42 28.70
N ARG A 174 15.90 -3.60 28.13
CA ARG A 174 17.03 -4.49 28.44
C ARG A 174 18.24 -4.13 27.57
N GLU A 175 18.81 -2.94 27.78
CA GLU A 175 19.77 -2.32 26.85
C GLU A 175 21.01 -3.17 26.59
N ALA A 176 21.71 -3.64 27.64
CA ALA A 176 22.92 -4.44 27.48
C ALA A 176 22.68 -5.73 26.69
N GLU A 177 21.53 -6.38 26.91
CA GLU A 177 21.17 -7.60 26.20
C GLU A 177 20.76 -7.34 24.76
N ALA A 178 20.06 -6.22 24.51
CA ALA A 178 19.73 -5.76 23.17
C ALA A 178 20.99 -5.48 22.35
N GLU A 179 21.98 -4.82 22.94
CA GLU A 179 23.27 -4.55 22.30
C GLU A 179 24.03 -5.84 22.00
N ALA A 180 24.10 -6.76 22.96
CA ALA A 180 24.73 -8.06 22.75
C ALA A 180 24.02 -8.88 21.65
N ALA A 181 22.68 -8.84 21.61
CA ALA A 181 21.90 -9.49 20.57
C ALA A 181 22.13 -8.86 19.19
N PHE A 182 22.17 -7.53 19.10
CA PHE A 182 22.44 -6.81 17.86
C PHE A 182 23.85 -7.08 17.34
N ALA A 183 24.85 -7.06 18.23
CA ALA A 183 26.24 -7.37 17.90
C ALA A 183 26.39 -8.80 17.35
N ARG A 184 25.83 -9.80 18.05
CA ARG A 184 25.82 -11.19 17.56
C ARG A 184 25.14 -11.34 16.20
N ALA A 185 24.01 -10.64 16.00
CA ALA A 185 23.32 -10.65 14.72
C ALA A 185 24.18 -10.02 13.61
N LEU A 186 24.92 -8.95 13.91
CA LEU A 186 25.81 -8.28 12.94
C LEU A 186 27.04 -9.13 12.61
N GLU A 187 27.60 -9.83 13.60
CA GLU A 187 28.72 -10.75 13.39
C GLU A 187 28.33 -11.89 12.44
N GLY A 188 27.16 -12.50 12.69
CA GLY A 188 26.57 -13.55 11.86
C GLY A 188 25.88 -13.05 10.59
N ALA A 189 25.88 -11.75 10.31
CA ALA A 189 25.24 -11.21 9.11
C ALA A 189 26.04 -11.58 7.85
N ASP A 190 25.35 -12.20 6.89
CA ASP A 190 25.91 -12.43 5.57
C ASP A 190 26.18 -11.10 4.88
N ALA A 191 27.41 -10.92 4.40
CA ALA A 191 27.78 -9.73 3.63
C ALA A 191 27.08 -9.68 2.27
N ALA A 192 26.63 -10.83 1.76
CA ALA A 192 25.90 -10.99 0.51
C ALA A 192 24.81 -12.07 0.71
N PRO A 193 23.69 -11.72 1.38
CA PRO A 193 22.64 -12.69 1.63
C PRO A 193 22.01 -13.12 0.30
N PRO A 194 21.61 -14.39 0.14
CA PRO A 194 21.04 -14.87 -1.11
C PRO A 194 19.73 -14.13 -1.41
N GLY A 195 19.53 -13.77 -2.68
CA GLY A 195 18.28 -13.17 -3.12
C GLY A 195 17.12 -14.16 -3.03
N ILE A 196 15.91 -13.62 -3.02
CA ILE A 196 14.67 -14.38 -2.88
C ILE A 196 13.62 -13.77 -3.81
N VAL A 197 12.76 -14.62 -4.35
CA VAL A 197 11.61 -14.17 -5.13
C VAL A 197 10.32 -14.48 -4.37
N HIS A 198 9.47 -13.47 -4.20
CA HIS A 198 8.12 -13.62 -3.69
C HIS A 198 7.14 -13.49 -4.85
N LEU A 199 6.37 -14.54 -5.16
CA LEU A 199 5.25 -14.48 -6.09
C LEU A 199 4.02 -14.00 -5.32
N VAL A 200 3.64 -12.73 -5.50
CA VAL A 200 2.66 -12.06 -4.65
C VAL A 200 1.38 -11.78 -5.44
N GLY A 201 0.25 -12.24 -4.93
CA GLY A 201 -1.07 -11.88 -5.43
C GLY A 201 -1.45 -10.45 -5.05
N ALA A 202 -1.69 -9.61 -6.05
CA ALA A 202 -2.12 -8.22 -5.88
C ALA A 202 -3.62 -8.09 -5.56
N GLY A 203 -4.38 -9.17 -5.68
CA GLY A 203 -5.83 -9.08 -5.70
C GLY A 203 -6.35 -8.54 -7.03
N PRO A 204 -7.67 -8.31 -7.14
CA PRO A 204 -8.33 -8.00 -8.41
C PRO A 204 -8.12 -6.54 -8.89
N GLY A 205 -7.69 -5.64 -7.99
CA GLY A 205 -7.39 -4.24 -8.32
C GLY A 205 -7.38 -3.28 -7.13
N ALA A 206 -8.34 -3.38 -6.21
CA ALA A 206 -8.38 -2.49 -5.05
C ALA A 206 -7.28 -2.80 -4.02
N GLY A 207 -6.64 -1.76 -3.51
CA GLY A 207 -5.52 -1.87 -2.55
C GLY A 207 -5.91 -2.49 -1.21
N ASP A 208 -7.19 -2.40 -0.80
CA ASP A 208 -7.71 -2.98 0.45
C ASP A 208 -7.98 -4.50 0.38
N LEU A 209 -7.89 -5.09 -0.83
CA LEU A 209 -7.95 -6.54 -1.03
C LEU A 209 -6.56 -7.21 -1.02
N LEU A 210 -5.50 -6.46 -0.73
CA LEU A 210 -4.19 -7.02 -0.44
C LEU A 210 -4.18 -7.79 0.88
N THR A 211 -3.44 -8.89 0.91
CA THR A 211 -3.13 -9.54 2.18
C THR A 211 -2.11 -8.71 2.96
N LEU A 212 -2.15 -8.78 4.29
CA LEU A 212 -1.16 -8.12 5.15
C LEU A 212 0.27 -8.59 4.84
N ARG A 213 0.43 -9.86 4.43
CA ARG A 213 1.73 -10.42 3.99
C ARG A 213 2.19 -9.77 2.69
N ALA A 214 1.31 -9.58 1.71
CA ALA A 214 1.63 -8.91 0.45
C ALA A 214 2.06 -7.46 0.69
N LEU A 215 1.31 -6.71 1.51
CA LEU A 215 1.64 -5.32 1.86
C LEU A 215 3.01 -5.21 2.53
N ARG A 216 3.30 -6.09 3.49
CA ARG A 216 4.60 -6.15 4.16
C ARG A 216 5.74 -6.39 3.16
N LEU A 217 5.60 -7.39 2.28
CA LEU A 217 6.63 -7.71 1.29
C LEU A 217 6.83 -6.59 0.26
N LEU A 218 5.78 -5.88 -0.14
CA LEU A 218 5.89 -4.70 -1.00
C LEU A 218 6.65 -3.54 -0.33
N GLY A 219 6.59 -3.45 1.00
CA GLY A 219 7.39 -2.51 1.80
C GLY A 219 8.85 -2.92 1.95
N GLU A 220 9.17 -4.21 1.84
CA GLU A 220 10.52 -4.76 2.00
C GLU A 220 11.27 -4.95 0.64
N ALA A 221 10.54 -4.98 -0.48
CA ALA A 221 11.04 -5.34 -1.80
C ALA A 221 12.11 -4.39 -2.34
N ASP A 222 13.20 -4.94 -2.88
CA ASP A 222 14.21 -4.16 -3.61
C ASP A 222 13.77 -3.86 -5.05
N VAL A 223 13.12 -4.85 -5.66
CA VAL A 223 12.60 -4.77 -7.03
C VAL A 223 11.21 -5.36 -7.08
N ILE A 224 10.31 -4.67 -7.75
CA ILE A 224 8.93 -5.12 -7.99
C ILE A 224 8.77 -5.34 -9.49
N VAL A 225 8.64 -6.60 -9.87
CA VAL A 225 8.35 -7.03 -11.25
C VAL A 225 6.85 -7.21 -11.38
N HIS A 226 6.18 -6.38 -12.16
CA HIS A 226 4.72 -6.36 -12.24
C HIS A 226 4.20 -6.39 -13.67
N ASP A 227 2.98 -6.90 -13.82
CA ASP A 227 2.21 -6.81 -15.06
C ASP A 227 1.20 -5.65 -15.01
N ARG A 228 0.28 -5.63 -15.98
CA ARG A 228 -0.67 -4.52 -16.21
C ARG A 228 -1.92 -4.59 -15.33
N LEU A 229 -2.30 -5.76 -14.83
CA LEU A 229 -3.65 -5.98 -14.34
C LEU A 229 -3.81 -5.51 -12.90
N GLY A 230 -4.46 -4.36 -12.70
CA GLY A 230 -4.97 -3.93 -11.39
C GLY A 230 -3.90 -3.60 -10.35
N THR A 231 -2.65 -3.38 -10.76
CA THR A 231 -1.53 -3.21 -9.83
C THR A 231 -1.19 -1.75 -9.52
N GLU A 232 -1.82 -0.76 -10.16
CA GLU A 232 -1.41 0.65 -10.04
C GLU A 232 -1.63 1.21 -8.63
N GLU A 233 -2.85 1.07 -8.07
CA GLU A 233 -3.15 1.45 -6.68
C GLU A 233 -2.30 0.65 -5.67
N VAL A 234 -2.06 -0.64 -5.95
CA VAL A 234 -1.20 -1.50 -5.13
C VAL A 234 0.26 -1.04 -5.13
N LEU A 235 0.76 -0.54 -6.27
CA LEU A 235 2.13 -0.04 -6.41
C LEU A 235 2.34 1.31 -5.68
N GLU A 236 1.27 2.05 -5.36
CA GLU A 236 1.36 3.23 -4.50
C GLU A 236 1.65 2.87 -3.04
N LEU A 237 1.20 1.68 -2.61
CA LEU A 237 1.46 1.13 -1.26
C LEU A 237 2.88 0.56 -1.13
N ALA A 238 3.56 0.34 -2.25
CA ALA A 238 4.92 -0.18 -2.25
C ALA A 238 5.96 0.85 -1.79
N ARG A 239 7.11 0.34 -1.37
CA ARG A 239 8.28 1.15 -1.00
C ARG A 239 8.63 2.15 -2.12
N ARG A 240 8.82 3.43 -1.78
CA ARG A 240 9.03 4.51 -2.77
C ARG A 240 10.34 4.40 -3.57
N ASP A 241 11.37 3.80 -2.99
CA ASP A 241 12.69 3.60 -3.60
C ASP A 241 12.90 2.17 -4.15
N ALA A 242 11.84 1.35 -4.22
CA ALA A 242 11.91 0.06 -4.91
C ALA A 242 11.96 0.28 -6.42
N GLU A 243 12.88 -0.42 -7.10
CA GLU A 243 12.95 -0.45 -8.56
C GLU A 243 11.68 -1.14 -9.10
N ARG A 244 11.00 -0.54 -10.09
CA ARG A 244 9.77 -1.09 -10.66
C ARG A 244 10.03 -1.52 -12.10
N ILE A 245 9.79 -2.80 -12.41
CA ILE A 245 9.99 -3.37 -13.74
C ILE A 245 8.66 -3.86 -14.28
N PHE A 246 8.18 -3.23 -15.35
CA PHE A 246 6.97 -3.63 -16.04
C PHE A 246 7.26 -4.73 -17.06
N VAL A 247 6.54 -5.85 -16.97
CA VAL A 247 6.69 -7.02 -17.87
C VAL A 247 5.41 -7.36 -18.65
N GLY A 248 4.39 -6.51 -18.60
CA GLY A 248 3.11 -6.73 -19.27
C GLY A 248 3.09 -6.36 -20.76
N LYS A 249 2.00 -6.74 -21.47
CA LYS A 249 1.74 -6.31 -22.86
C LYS A 249 1.32 -4.83 -22.89
N ALA A 250 2.17 -3.95 -23.40
CA ALA A 250 1.79 -2.60 -23.81
C ALA A 250 1.33 -2.61 -25.29
N ARG A 251 0.35 -1.79 -25.66
CA ARG A 251 -0.20 -1.73 -27.04
C ARG A 251 0.84 -1.30 -28.10
N ALA A 252 2.05 -0.91 -27.70
CA ALA A 252 3.09 -0.39 -28.59
C ALA A 252 4.54 -0.82 -28.22
N ASN A 253 4.77 -1.68 -27.21
CA ASN A 253 6.12 -2.12 -26.81
C ASN A 253 6.22 -3.65 -26.75
N HIS A 254 7.42 -4.16 -27.06
CA HIS A 254 7.82 -5.57 -27.03
C HIS A 254 7.21 -6.33 -25.84
N CYS A 255 6.39 -7.34 -26.14
CA CYS A 255 5.89 -8.28 -25.14
C CYS A 255 7.05 -9.19 -24.69
N MET A 256 7.43 -9.13 -23.41
CA MET A 256 8.32 -10.16 -22.86
C MET A 256 7.60 -11.50 -22.89
N LYS A 257 8.27 -12.52 -23.41
CA LYS A 257 7.85 -13.92 -23.31
C LYS A 257 8.02 -14.40 -21.88
N GLN A 258 7.33 -15.48 -21.53
CA GLN A 258 7.38 -16.00 -20.14
C GLN A 258 8.79 -16.43 -19.75
N GLU A 259 9.52 -17.04 -20.68
CA GLU A 259 10.88 -17.50 -20.48
C GLU A 259 11.82 -16.33 -20.14
N GLU A 260 11.58 -15.16 -20.74
CA GLU A 260 12.33 -13.93 -20.47
C GLU A 260 11.99 -13.35 -19.09
N ILE A 261 10.72 -13.44 -18.67
CA ILE A 261 10.30 -13.07 -17.31
C ILE A 261 10.96 -13.99 -16.28
N ASN A 262 10.94 -15.30 -16.53
CA ASN A 262 11.56 -16.29 -15.65
C ASN A 262 13.08 -16.03 -15.52
N ALA A 263 13.76 -15.78 -16.64
CA ALA A 263 15.18 -15.44 -16.66
C ALA A 263 15.47 -14.12 -15.91
N LEU A 264 14.60 -13.12 -16.04
CA LEU A 264 14.69 -11.86 -15.30
C LEU A 264 14.63 -12.10 -13.79
N LEU A 265 13.64 -12.86 -13.31
CA LEU A 265 13.47 -13.16 -11.88
C LEU A 265 14.70 -13.87 -11.30
N VAL A 266 15.22 -14.88 -12.02
CA VAL A 266 16.44 -15.59 -11.63
C VAL A 266 17.63 -14.63 -11.57
N ARG A 267 17.81 -13.77 -12.59
CA ARG A 267 18.91 -12.80 -12.64
C ARG A 267 18.88 -11.83 -11.46
N LEU A 268 17.70 -11.28 -11.15
CA LEU A 268 17.54 -10.33 -10.04
C LEU A 268 17.82 -10.99 -8.69
N ALA A 269 17.35 -12.22 -8.47
CA ALA A 269 17.62 -12.96 -7.25
C ALA A 269 19.10 -13.37 -7.12
N ARG A 270 19.76 -13.76 -8.22
CA ARG A 270 21.22 -14.01 -8.23
C ARG A 270 22.05 -12.78 -7.89
N ALA A 271 21.52 -11.58 -8.15
CA ALA A 271 22.11 -10.33 -7.71
C ALA A 271 21.84 -10.00 -6.22
N GLY A 272 21.30 -10.95 -5.45
CA GLY A 272 21.04 -10.79 -4.01
C GLY A 272 19.76 -10.02 -3.66
N LYS A 273 18.96 -9.62 -4.66
CA LYS A 273 17.80 -8.74 -4.44
C LYS A 273 16.61 -9.50 -3.84
N ARG A 274 15.82 -8.83 -3.00
CA ARG A 274 14.45 -9.25 -2.64
C ARG A 274 13.50 -8.84 -3.76
N VAL A 275 13.11 -9.80 -4.58
CA VAL A 275 12.23 -9.58 -5.73
C VAL A 275 10.80 -9.87 -5.32
N VAL A 276 9.89 -8.95 -5.61
CA VAL A 276 8.45 -9.21 -5.59
C VAL A 276 7.97 -9.30 -7.03
N ARG A 277 7.51 -10.48 -7.43
CA ARG A 277 6.75 -10.69 -8.66
C ARG A 277 5.27 -10.47 -8.34
N LEU A 278 4.81 -9.24 -8.56
CA LEU A 278 3.44 -8.85 -8.30
C LEU A 278 2.54 -9.26 -9.49
N LYS A 279 1.49 -10.02 -9.19
CA LYS A 279 0.59 -10.62 -10.19
C LYS A 279 -0.86 -10.26 -9.86
N GLY A 280 -1.63 -9.85 -10.86
CA GLY A 280 -3.07 -9.60 -10.68
C GLY A 280 -3.81 -10.85 -10.19
N GLY A 281 -4.74 -10.66 -9.25
CA GLY A 281 -5.51 -11.74 -8.62
C GLY A 281 -4.64 -12.60 -7.71
N ASP A 282 -4.63 -13.91 -7.98
CA ASP A 282 -3.84 -14.90 -7.25
C ASP A 282 -2.72 -15.47 -8.16
N PRO A 283 -1.48 -15.67 -7.66
CA PRO A 283 -0.37 -16.18 -8.48
C PRO A 283 -0.63 -17.53 -9.14
N LEU A 284 -1.41 -18.40 -8.49
CA LEU A 284 -1.62 -19.80 -8.88
C LEU A 284 -2.97 -20.04 -9.58
N VAL A 285 -3.86 -19.05 -9.65
CA VAL A 285 -5.11 -19.13 -10.40
C VAL A 285 -4.97 -18.42 -11.76
N PHE A 286 -4.69 -19.18 -12.82
CA PHE A 286 -4.46 -18.68 -14.19
C PHE A 286 -3.38 -17.60 -14.33
N GLY A 287 -2.55 -17.42 -13.31
CA GLY A 287 -1.49 -16.41 -13.28
C GLY A 287 -0.15 -16.89 -13.83
N ARG A 288 0.01 -18.19 -14.12
CA ARG A 288 1.31 -18.81 -14.50
C ARG A 288 2.39 -18.74 -13.39
N GLY A 289 2.00 -18.54 -12.14
CA GLY A 289 2.94 -18.54 -11.01
C GLY A 289 3.64 -19.88 -10.81
N GLY A 290 3.01 -20.99 -11.20
CA GLY A 290 3.65 -22.32 -11.18
C GLY A 290 4.88 -22.40 -12.09
N GLU A 291 4.76 -21.95 -13.34
CA GLU A 291 5.88 -21.93 -14.30
C GLU A 291 7.04 -21.04 -13.82
N GLU A 292 6.71 -19.89 -13.20
CA GLU A 292 7.69 -18.99 -12.60
C GLU A 292 8.39 -19.66 -11.40
N ALA A 293 7.66 -20.34 -10.52
CA ALA A 293 8.19 -21.06 -9.37
C ALA A 293 9.08 -22.26 -9.76
N GLU A 294 8.68 -23.04 -10.78
CA GLU A 294 9.46 -24.15 -11.32
C GLU A 294 10.82 -23.69 -11.86
N ALA A 295 10.83 -22.59 -12.63
CA ALA A 295 12.06 -22.01 -13.16
C ALA A 295 13.00 -21.51 -12.04
N LEU A 296 12.44 -20.94 -10.97
CA LEU A 296 13.21 -20.50 -9.80
C LEU A 296 13.79 -21.69 -9.02
N ALA A 297 13.00 -22.74 -8.82
CA ALA A 297 13.44 -23.98 -8.19
C ALA A 297 14.57 -24.65 -8.98
N ALA A 298 14.42 -24.75 -10.31
CA ALA A 298 15.46 -25.28 -11.20
C ALA A 298 16.76 -24.46 -11.15
N ALA A 299 16.69 -23.17 -10.85
CA ALA A 299 17.83 -22.29 -10.71
C ALA A 299 18.42 -22.24 -9.28
N GLY A 300 17.86 -22.98 -8.32
CA GLY A 300 18.28 -22.99 -6.91
C GLY A 300 17.93 -21.70 -6.16
N ILE A 301 16.94 -20.94 -6.63
CA ILE A 301 16.54 -19.66 -6.04
C ILE A 301 15.40 -19.89 -5.04
N PRO A 302 15.52 -19.44 -3.78
CA PRO A 302 14.41 -19.46 -2.84
C PRO A 302 13.20 -18.71 -3.40
N CYS A 303 12.03 -19.36 -3.36
CA CYS A 303 10.78 -18.81 -3.84
C CYS A 303 9.68 -18.99 -2.79
N GLU A 304 8.94 -17.93 -2.51
CA GLU A 304 7.77 -17.95 -1.64
C GLU A 304 6.54 -17.48 -2.42
N VAL A 305 5.42 -18.20 -2.30
CA VAL A 305 4.14 -17.79 -2.89
C VAL A 305 3.26 -17.18 -1.82
N VAL A 306 2.79 -15.95 -2.07
CA VAL A 306 1.80 -15.27 -1.23
C VAL A 306 0.48 -15.20 -1.99
N PRO A 307 -0.58 -15.87 -1.48
CA PRO A 307 -1.86 -15.91 -2.17
C PRO A 307 -2.51 -14.52 -2.21
N GLY A 308 -3.38 -14.33 -3.20
CA GLY A 308 -4.19 -13.12 -3.36
C GLY A 308 -5.66 -13.44 -3.50
N VAL A 309 -6.51 -12.43 -3.35
CA VAL A 309 -7.94 -12.58 -3.66
C VAL A 309 -8.09 -12.73 -5.18
N THR A 310 -8.46 -13.92 -5.63
CA THR A 310 -8.68 -14.16 -7.06
C THR A 310 -9.91 -13.42 -7.60
N ALA A 311 -9.92 -13.10 -8.90
CA ALA A 311 -10.95 -12.27 -9.52
C ALA A 311 -12.36 -12.87 -9.33
N ALA A 312 -12.52 -14.19 -9.34
CA ALA A 312 -13.83 -14.81 -9.13
C ALA A 312 -14.44 -14.49 -7.77
N LEU A 313 -13.66 -14.55 -6.69
CA LEU A 313 -14.15 -14.23 -5.35
C LEU A 313 -14.49 -12.75 -5.24
N ALA A 314 -13.62 -11.89 -5.76
CA ALA A 314 -13.83 -10.45 -5.73
C ALA A 314 -15.04 -9.99 -6.56
N CYS A 315 -15.16 -10.47 -7.80
CA CYS A 315 -16.29 -10.18 -8.67
C CYS A 315 -17.60 -10.65 -8.03
N ALA A 316 -17.59 -11.86 -7.46
CA ALA A 316 -18.76 -12.43 -6.79
C ALA A 316 -19.21 -11.58 -5.59
N ALA A 317 -18.29 -11.30 -4.66
CA ALA A 317 -18.58 -10.48 -3.48
C ALA A 317 -19.00 -9.05 -3.86
N GLY A 318 -18.23 -8.40 -4.73
CA GLY A 318 -18.51 -7.04 -5.19
C GLY A 318 -19.82 -6.93 -5.96
N ALA A 319 -20.24 -7.97 -6.68
CA ALA A 319 -21.52 -7.97 -7.39
C ALA A 319 -22.70 -8.40 -6.51
N GLY A 320 -22.48 -8.93 -5.30
CA GLY A 320 -23.54 -9.57 -4.50
C GLY A 320 -24.03 -10.87 -5.14
N ILE A 321 -23.12 -11.67 -5.68
CA ILE A 321 -23.36 -12.96 -6.33
C ILE A 321 -22.71 -14.06 -5.49
N PRO A 322 -23.47 -15.01 -4.92
CA PRO A 322 -22.86 -16.15 -4.27
C PRO A 322 -22.33 -17.14 -5.31
N LEU A 323 -21.08 -17.61 -5.16
CA LEU A 323 -20.56 -18.69 -6.00
C LEU A 323 -21.11 -20.06 -5.58
N THR A 324 -21.47 -20.22 -4.30
CA THR A 324 -22.13 -21.41 -3.78
C THR A 324 -23.40 -21.02 -3.04
N HIS A 325 -24.45 -21.83 -3.15
CA HIS A 325 -25.69 -21.65 -2.42
C HIS A 325 -26.32 -23.02 -2.18
N ARG A 326 -26.78 -23.30 -0.96
CA ARG A 326 -27.23 -24.65 -0.52
C ARG A 326 -28.16 -25.33 -1.52
N ASP A 327 -29.11 -24.57 -2.05
CA ASP A 327 -30.15 -25.06 -2.96
C ASP A 327 -29.86 -24.85 -4.45
N ALA A 328 -28.71 -24.25 -4.80
CA ALA A 328 -28.42 -23.87 -6.19
C ALA A 328 -27.04 -24.32 -6.70
N ALA A 329 -25.99 -24.24 -5.88
CA ALA A 329 -24.65 -24.68 -6.26
C ALA A 329 -23.84 -25.21 -5.06
N ARG A 330 -23.34 -26.44 -5.18
CA ARG A 330 -22.45 -27.12 -4.24
C ARG A 330 -21.00 -27.21 -4.74
N ALA A 331 -20.77 -26.84 -6.00
CA ALA A 331 -19.45 -26.82 -6.62
C ALA A 331 -19.23 -25.48 -7.32
N VAL A 332 -17.96 -25.07 -7.39
CA VAL A 332 -17.50 -23.92 -8.18
C VAL A 332 -16.38 -24.41 -9.08
N THR A 333 -16.48 -24.11 -10.38
CA THR A 333 -15.46 -24.50 -11.36
C THR A 333 -14.83 -23.24 -11.94
N PHE A 334 -13.55 -23.04 -11.66
CA PHE A 334 -12.76 -22.00 -12.32
C PHE A 334 -12.22 -22.53 -13.64
N VAL A 335 -12.52 -21.84 -14.73
CA VAL A 335 -12.08 -22.23 -16.07
C VAL A 335 -11.54 -21.05 -16.84
N THR A 336 -10.65 -21.31 -17.78
CA THR A 336 -10.22 -20.32 -18.76
C THR A 336 -11.01 -20.52 -20.05
N GLY A 337 -11.44 -19.41 -20.66
CA GLY A 337 -12.20 -19.43 -21.91
C GLY A 337 -11.35 -19.68 -23.16
N HIS A 338 -10.03 -19.81 -23.02
CA HIS A 338 -9.13 -20.16 -24.13
C HIS A 338 -8.09 -21.16 -23.69
N ARG A 339 -7.86 -22.16 -24.54
CA ARG A 339 -6.64 -22.97 -24.49
C ARG A 339 -5.47 -22.24 -25.14
N ARG A 340 -4.26 -22.77 -24.98
CA ARG A 340 -3.03 -22.23 -25.56
C ARG A 340 -3.08 -22.14 -27.09
N ASP A 341 -3.86 -23.00 -27.73
CA ASP A 341 -4.12 -23.07 -29.17
C ASP A 341 -5.29 -22.17 -29.62
N GLY A 342 -5.94 -21.45 -28.70
CA GLY A 342 -7.09 -20.59 -28.97
C GLY A 342 -8.42 -21.34 -29.05
N SER A 343 -8.46 -22.66 -28.78
CA SER A 343 -9.72 -23.41 -28.79
C SER A 343 -10.50 -23.24 -27.49
N VAL A 344 -11.83 -23.40 -27.59
CA VAL A 344 -12.73 -23.51 -26.44
C VAL A 344 -12.96 -24.99 -26.15
N ASP A 345 -12.70 -25.43 -24.92
CA ASP A 345 -13.05 -26.76 -24.46
C ASP A 345 -14.02 -26.67 -23.28
N VAL A 346 -15.27 -26.97 -23.56
CA VAL A 346 -16.37 -26.99 -22.58
C VAL A 346 -16.66 -28.40 -22.06
N SER A 347 -15.88 -29.41 -22.46
CA SER A 347 -16.11 -30.81 -22.14
C SER A 347 -16.17 -31.04 -20.63
N GLY A 348 -17.29 -31.60 -20.15
CA GLY A 348 -17.47 -31.91 -18.74
C GLY A 348 -17.72 -30.70 -17.84
N LEU A 349 -17.92 -29.51 -18.43
CA LEU A 349 -18.27 -28.28 -17.74
C LEU A 349 -19.77 -28.15 -17.49
N VAL A 350 -20.64 -29.03 -17.97
CA VAL A 350 -22.07 -29.03 -17.65
C VAL A 350 -22.36 -30.10 -16.61
N ARG A 351 -22.62 -29.68 -15.37
CA ARG A 351 -22.97 -30.54 -14.23
C ARG A 351 -24.06 -29.87 -13.40
N PRO A 352 -25.02 -30.64 -12.86
CA PRO A 352 -26.02 -30.10 -11.94
C PRO A 352 -25.39 -29.49 -10.69
N GLY A 353 -25.95 -28.37 -10.21
CA GLY A 353 -25.58 -27.79 -8.93
C GLY A 353 -24.17 -27.22 -8.86
N GLN A 354 -23.66 -26.61 -9.94
CA GLN A 354 -22.38 -25.90 -9.95
C GLN A 354 -22.53 -24.44 -10.40
N THR A 355 -21.51 -23.65 -10.09
CA THR A 355 -21.29 -22.33 -10.68
C THR A 355 -20.00 -22.34 -11.51
N LEU A 356 -20.08 -21.91 -12.76
CA LEU A 356 -18.91 -21.73 -13.62
C LEU A 356 -18.41 -20.29 -13.47
N ALA A 357 -17.11 -20.14 -13.21
CA ALA A 357 -16.42 -18.86 -13.20
C ALA A 357 -15.35 -18.88 -14.30
N ILE A 358 -15.67 -18.20 -15.41
CA ILE A 358 -14.97 -18.28 -16.69
C ILE A 358 -14.09 -17.03 -16.86
N TYR A 359 -12.78 -17.23 -16.78
CA TYR A 359 -11.75 -16.21 -16.98
C TYR A 359 -11.42 -16.06 -18.45
N MET A 360 -11.12 -14.84 -18.89
CA MET A 360 -10.67 -14.56 -20.26
C MET A 360 -11.64 -15.03 -21.37
N GLY A 361 -12.90 -15.32 -21.05
CA GLY A 361 -13.85 -15.92 -21.99
C GLY A 361 -14.62 -14.93 -22.88
N LEU A 362 -14.47 -13.62 -22.67
CA LEU A 362 -15.33 -12.63 -23.32
C LEU A 362 -15.21 -12.63 -24.86
N THR A 363 -14.00 -12.81 -25.40
CA THR A 363 -13.79 -12.85 -26.85
C THR A 363 -14.40 -14.08 -27.51
N MET A 364 -14.58 -15.18 -26.76
CA MET A 364 -15.15 -16.46 -27.24
C MET A 364 -16.53 -16.72 -26.67
N LEU A 365 -17.19 -15.68 -26.17
CA LEU A 365 -18.41 -15.83 -25.39
C LEU A 365 -19.50 -16.61 -26.15
N ARG A 366 -19.61 -16.37 -27.47
CA ARG A 366 -20.55 -17.08 -28.34
C ARG A 366 -20.24 -18.58 -28.42
N GLU A 367 -18.99 -18.93 -28.67
CA GLU A 367 -18.53 -20.33 -28.77
C GLU A 367 -18.65 -21.07 -27.43
N ILE A 368 -18.34 -20.39 -26.33
CA ILE A 368 -18.55 -20.91 -24.97
C ILE A 368 -20.04 -21.17 -24.74
N ARG A 369 -20.93 -20.23 -25.10
CA ARG A 369 -22.38 -20.42 -25.00
C ARG A 369 -22.83 -21.62 -25.83
N ASP A 370 -22.44 -21.68 -27.10
CA ASP A 370 -22.85 -22.73 -28.03
C ASP A 370 -22.42 -24.11 -27.53
N GLY A 371 -21.17 -24.23 -27.07
CA GLY A 371 -20.64 -25.46 -26.51
C GLY A 371 -21.36 -25.90 -25.23
N LEU A 372 -21.65 -24.97 -24.31
CA LEU A 372 -22.36 -25.29 -23.08
C LEU A 372 -23.81 -25.72 -23.36
N VAL A 373 -24.50 -25.05 -24.29
CA VAL A 373 -25.86 -25.41 -24.70
C VAL A 373 -25.89 -26.76 -25.40
N ALA A 374 -24.92 -27.05 -26.26
CA ALA A 374 -24.78 -28.36 -26.91
C ALA A 374 -24.58 -29.51 -25.91
N GLN A 375 -24.00 -29.23 -24.74
CA GLN A 375 -23.86 -30.19 -23.64
C GLN A 375 -25.06 -30.23 -22.68
N GLY A 376 -26.15 -29.54 -23.01
CA GLY A 376 -27.42 -29.60 -22.27
C GLY A 376 -27.60 -28.52 -21.21
N LEU A 377 -26.75 -27.48 -21.17
CA LEU A 377 -27.02 -26.33 -20.31
C LEU A 377 -28.14 -25.47 -20.92
N SER A 378 -29.10 -25.06 -20.10
CA SER A 378 -30.19 -24.21 -20.58
C SER A 378 -29.68 -22.83 -21.02
N PRO A 379 -30.06 -22.29 -22.19
CA PRO A 379 -29.77 -20.90 -22.56
C PRO A 379 -30.36 -19.89 -21.56
N ALA A 380 -31.39 -20.28 -20.82
CA ALA A 380 -32.03 -19.48 -19.77
C ALA A 380 -31.29 -19.53 -18.42
N THR A 381 -30.22 -20.31 -18.27
CA THR A 381 -29.44 -20.40 -17.02
C THR A 381 -28.95 -19.00 -16.62
N PRO A 382 -29.09 -18.60 -15.34
CA PRO A 382 -28.64 -17.29 -14.88
C PRO A 382 -27.15 -17.08 -15.11
N ALA A 383 -26.80 -15.90 -15.60
CA ALA A 383 -25.42 -15.52 -15.87
C ALA A 383 -25.17 -14.03 -15.55
N ALA A 384 -23.90 -13.71 -15.33
CA ALA A 384 -23.46 -12.34 -15.12
C ALA A 384 -22.05 -12.11 -15.67
N VAL A 385 -21.81 -10.92 -16.21
CA VAL A 385 -20.48 -10.44 -16.55
C VAL A 385 -20.11 -9.33 -15.58
N VAL A 386 -18.97 -9.48 -14.92
CA VAL A 386 -18.41 -8.47 -14.03
C VAL A 386 -17.14 -7.91 -14.68
N GLU A 387 -17.19 -6.64 -15.09
CA GLU A 387 -16.04 -5.90 -15.62
C GLU A 387 -15.35 -5.14 -14.47
N ARG A 388 -14.01 -5.18 -14.45
CA ARG A 388 -13.17 -4.48 -13.44
C ARG A 388 -13.60 -4.81 -12.00
N GLY A 389 -13.94 -6.07 -11.76
CA GLY A 389 -14.43 -6.54 -10.47
C GLY A 389 -13.44 -6.27 -9.34
N GLY A 390 -13.96 -5.96 -8.15
CA GLY A 390 -13.14 -5.60 -6.99
C GLY A 390 -12.41 -4.25 -7.14
N THR A 391 -12.95 -3.32 -7.92
CA THR A 391 -12.48 -1.92 -8.02
C THR A 391 -13.66 -0.95 -7.91
N ALA A 392 -13.40 0.33 -7.63
CA ALA A 392 -14.43 1.37 -7.64
C ALA A 392 -15.10 1.57 -9.02
N ARG A 393 -14.44 1.11 -10.10
CA ARG A 393 -14.94 1.16 -11.48
C ARG A 393 -15.66 -0.13 -11.91
N GLN A 394 -16.02 -0.99 -10.96
CA GLN A 394 -16.72 -2.24 -11.25
C GLN A 394 -18.05 -1.98 -11.93
N ARG A 395 -18.34 -2.77 -12.97
CA ARG A 395 -19.64 -2.79 -13.64
C ARG A 395 -20.15 -4.24 -13.66
N VAL A 396 -21.47 -4.40 -13.54
CA VAL A 396 -22.10 -5.73 -13.54
C VAL A 396 -23.23 -5.75 -14.56
N LEU A 397 -23.18 -6.70 -15.50
CA LEU A 397 -24.26 -7.04 -16.40
C LEU A 397 -24.86 -8.37 -15.95
N ARG A 398 -26.17 -8.43 -15.75
CA ARG A 398 -26.90 -9.63 -15.28
C ARG A 398 -27.94 -10.02 -16.32
N GLY A 399 -28.16 -11.32 -16.48
CA GLY A 399 -29.15 -11.84 -17.41
C GLY A 399 -29.16 -13.36 -17.42
N THR A 400 -29.52 -13.94 -18.57
CA THR A 400 -29.34 -15.36 -18.83
C THR A 400 -28.10 -15.57 -19.67
N LEU A 401 -27.65 -16.83 -19.80
CA LEU A 401 -26.54 -17.17 -20.69
C LEU A 401 -26.75 -16.64 -22.11
N GLU A 402 -27.99 -16.74 -22.62
CA GLU A 402 -28.36 -16.23 -23.94
C GLU A 402 -28.24 -14.70 -24.05
N THR A 403 -28.83 -13.95 -23.11
CA THR A 403 -28.81 -12.47 -23.19
C THR A 403 -27.41 -11.93 -22.93
N ILE A 404 -26.66 -12.52 -22.01
CA ILE A 404 -25.26 -12.16 -21.74
C ILE A 404 -24.39 -12.38 -22.98
N ALA A 405 -24.57 -13.49 -23.71
CA ALA A 405 -23.82 -13.77 -24.93
C ALA A 405 -24.08 -12.73 -26.04
N ALA A 406 -25.28 -12.17 -26.10
CA ALA A 406 -25.65 -11.13 -27.04
C ALA A 406 -25.16 -9.73 -26.64
N GLU A 407 -25.31 -9.35 -25.37
CA GLU A 407 -25.14 -7.97 -24.90
C GLU A 407 -23.72 -7.64 -24.44
N ALA A 408 -23.02 -8.59 -23.81
CA ALA A 408 -21.72 -8.34 -23.17
C ALA A 408 -20.63 -7.78 -24.10
N PRO A 409 -20.49 -8.24 -25.37
CA PRO A 409 -19.46 -7.72 -26.27
C PRO A 409 -19.55 -6.21 -26.55
N ALA A 410 -20.78 -5.68 -26.63
CA ALA A 410 -21.01 -4.24 -26.83
C ALA A 410 -20.96 -3.45 -25.51
N TRP A 411 -21.27 -4.12 -24.38
CA TRP A 411 -21.35 -3.48 -23.08
C TRP A 411 -19.98 -3.30 -22.39
N VAL A 412 -19.03 -4.22 -22.58
CA VAL A 412 -17.69 -4.16 -21.97
C VAL A 412 -16.81 -3.08 -22.61
N GLN A 413 -16.17 -2.25 -21.78
CA GLN A 413 -15.38 -1.09 -22.21
C GLN A 413 -13.86 -1.37 -22.12
N GLY A 414 -13.45 -2.55 -22.61
CA GLY A 414 -12.05 -2.95 -22.70
C GLY A 414 -11.34 -3.23 -21.36
N GLY A 415 -12.06 -3.32 -20.25
CA GLY A 415 -11.53 -3.78 -18.97
C GLY A 415 -11.47 -5.32 -18.87
N PRO A 416 -10.72 -5.87 -17.89
CA PRO A 416 -10.78 -7.29 -17.58
C PRO A 416 -12.20 -7.65 -17.11
N ALA A 417 -12.73 -8.75 -17.61
CA ALA A 417 -14.08 -9.20 -17.29
C ALA A 417 -14.10 -10.69 -16.92
N LEU A 418 -14.97 -11.03 -15.98
CA LEU A 418 -15.25 -12.39 -15.57
C LEU A 418 -16.70 -12.74 -15.89
N LEU A 419 -16.93 -13.92 -16.47
CA LEU A 419 -18.25 -14.47 -16.69
C LEU A 419 -18.58 -15.48 -15.58
N LEU A 420 -19.72 -15.31 -14.93
CA LEU A 420 -20.29 -16.22 -13.95
C LEU A 420 -21.55 -16.85 -14.54
N VAL A 421 -21.70 -18.17 -14.48
CA VAL A 421 -22.86 -18.91 -15.01
C VAL A 421 -23.32 -19.95 -14.00
N GLY A 422 -24.62 -20.01 -13.71
CA GLY A 422 -25.23 -21.04 -12.86
C GLY A 422 -26.38 -20.50 -11.99
N GLU A 423 -27.17 -21.41 -11.43
CA GLU A 423 -28.36 -21.05 -10.65
C GLU A 423 -28.06 -20.18 -9.42
N ALA A 424 -26.88 -20.33 -8.80
CA ALA A 424 -26.47 -19.48 -7.68
C ALA A 424 -26.27 -18.02 -8.10
N VAL A 425 -25.95 -17.75 -9.38
CA VAL A 425 -25.83 -16.39 -9.91
C VAL A 425 -27.17 -15.65 -9.85
N GLY A 426 -28.27 -16.37 -10.11
CA GLY A 426 -29.64 -15.85 -10.01
C GLY A 426 -30.12 -15.61 -8.58
N ARG A 427 -29.44 -16.16 -7.56
CA ARG A 427 -29.72 -15.88 -6.13
C ARG A 427 -29.10 -14.58 -5.65
N GLY A 428 -28.21 -13.97 -6.45
CA GLY A 428 -27.57 -12.71 -6.10
C GLY A 428 -28.54 -11.54 -6.00
N SER A 429 -28.21 -10.56 -5.17
CA SER A 429 -29.01 -9.34 -4.99
C SER A 429 -28.09 -8.13 -4.82
N ALA A 430 -28.50 -6.98 -5.37
CA ALA A 430 -27.79 -5.73 -5.19
C ALA A 430 -27.81 -5.23 -3.73
N GLY A 431 -28.76 -5.69 -2.90
CA GLY A 431 -28.93 -5.23 -1.51
C GLY A 431 -27.81 -5.60 -0.54
N TRP A 432 -26.90 -6.50 -0.94
CA TRP A 432 -25.69 -6.87 -0.18
C TRP A 432 -24.44 -6.89 -1.07
N ALA A 433 -24.54 -6.34 -2.28
CA ALA A 433 -23.34 -6.00 -3.04
C ALA A 433 -22.52 -5.01 -2.22
N GLN A 434 -21.19 -5.15 -2.25
CA GLN A 434 -20.35 -4.17 -1.57
C GLN A 434 -20.69 -2.78 -2.13
N PRO A 435 -21.03 -1.80 -1.27
CA PRO A 435 -21.19 -0.43 -1.75
C PRO A 435 -19.90 -0.05 -2.47
N ALA A 436 -20.02 0.61 -3.63
CA ALA A 436 -18.85 1.09 -4.35
C ALA A 436 -17.98 1.86 -3.35
N LEU A 437 -16.75 1.38 -3.12
CA LEU A 437 -15.79 2.06 -2.25
C LEU A 437 -15.66 3.48 -2.80
N ALA A 438 -16.20 4.45 -2.06
CA ALA A 438 -16.06 5.86 -2.41
C ALA A 438 -14.57 6.19 -2.35
N ALA A 439 -14.02 6.56 -3.51
CA ALA A 439 -12.62 6.96 -3.67
C ALA A 439 -12.27 8.21 -2.88
#